data_AF-A0A923HAZ5-F1
#
_entry.id   AF-A0A923HAZ5-F1
#
_cell.length_a   1.000
_cell.length_b   1.000
_cell.length_c   1.000
_cell.angle_alpha   90.00
_cell.angle_beta   90.00
_cell.angle_gamma   90.00
#
_symmetry.space_group_name_H-M   'P 1'
#
loop_
_entity.id
_entity.type
_entity.pdbx_description
1 polymer ?
#
loop_
_entity_poly.entity_id
_entity_poly.type
_entity_poly.pdbx_seq_one_letter_code
_entity_poly.pdbx_strand_id
1 'polypeptide(L)'
;MKTSNYILIGFLAFITLVLVSWHVDSMFHEEEYDKKKKARTDFYYTRQWLEKNKDSIEKIEEFIVISEEYFKYYNGYYDYASAASLLNDKFNLTKDTFNLKLAKKWIDKAHKLEPNNRFVNEVCGRTLLNLGLKDAAKPHIEVLIKQDSAKGITYEYYKNAKGDSIKVRKPLK
;
A
#
# COMPACT_ATOMS: atom_id res chain seq x y z
N MET A 1 -13.57 54.16 39.94
CA MET A 1 -13.72 53.92 38.49
C MET A 1 -12.49 53.34 37.77
N LYS A 2 -11.39 52.93 38.43
CA LYS A 2 -10.19 52.37 37.74
C LYS A 2 -10.21 50.85 37.52
N THR A 3 -10.98 50.10 38.28
CA THR A 3 -11.05 48.63 38.23
C THR A 3 -11.71 48.08 36.96
N SER A 4 -12.63 48.84 36.35
CA SER A 4 -13.33 48.43 35.12
C SER A 4 -12.42 48.32 33.90
N ASN A 5 -11.35 49.12 33.82
CA ASN A 5 -10.44 49.12 32.67
C ASN A 5 -9.51 47.90 32.65
N TYR A 6 -9.06 47.41 33.82
CA TYR A 6 -8.20 46.23 33.90
C TYR A 6 -8.94 44.94 33.54
N ILE A 7 -10.22 44.83 33.89
CA ILE A 7 -11.08 43.69 33.53
C ILE A 7 -11.28 43.66 32.01
N LEU A 8 -11.54 44.82 31.38
CA LEU A 8 -11.71 44.92 29.93
C LEU A 8 -10.43 44.58 29.17
N ILE A 9 -9.26 45.06 29.63
CA ILE A 9 -7.96 44.75 29.02
C ILE A 9 -7.64 43.26 29.16
N GLY A 10 -7.88 42.66 30.33
CA GLY A 10 -7.68 41.23 30.55
C GLY A 10 -8.58 40.37 29.67
N PHE A 11 -9.84 40.76 29.50
CA PHE A 11 -10.79 40.07 28.63
C PHE A 11 -10.41 40.18 27.14
N LEU A 12 -9.99 41.36 26.68
CA LEU A 12 -9.49 41.56 25.31
C LEU A 12 -8.25 40.71 25.03
N ALA A 13 -7.28 40.68 25.96
CA ALA A 13 -6.07 39.86 25.84
C ALA A 13 -6.39 38.36 25.79
N PHE A 14 -7.38 37.91 26.56
CA PHE A 14 -7.85 36.52 26.52
C PHE A 14 -8.49 36.17 25.16
N ILE A 15 -9.34 37.05 24.61
CA ILE A 15 -9.95 36.85 23.29
C ILE A 15 -8.88 36.75 22.20
N THR A 16 -7.89 37.64 22.18
CA THR A 16 -6.81 37.56 21.17
C THR A 16 -6.02 36.27 21.28
N LEU A 17 -5.74 35.80 22.49
CA LEU A 17 -4.99 34.56 22.70
C LEU A 17 -5.78 33.33 22.20
N VAL A 18 -7.10 33.30 22.42
CA VAL A 18 -7.99 32.26 21.87
C VAL A 18 -8.05 32.31 20.34
N LEU A 19 -8.20 33.51 19.75
CA LEU A 19 -8.26 33.67 18.29
C LEU A 19 -6.94 33.29 17.61
N VAL A 20 -5.80 33.65 18.20
CA VAL A 20 -4.47 33.25 17.69
C VAL A 20 -4.31 31.73 17.77
N SER A 21 -4.72 31.10 18.88
CA SER A 21 -4.69 29.63 19.00
C SER A 21 -5.53 28.97 17.91
N TRP A 22 -6.77 29.42 17.72
CA TRP A 22 -7.66 28.90 16.67
C TRP A 22 -7.10 29.09 15.26
N HIS A 23 -6.49 30.25 14.98
CA HIS A 23 -5.90 30.51 13.68
C HIS A 23 -4.68 29.61 13.42
N VAL A 24 -3.81 29.44 14.42
CA VAL A 24 -2.65 28.55 14.34
C VAL A 24 -3.08 27.09 14.14
N ASP A 25 -4.08 26.61 14.89
CA ASP A 25 -4.63 25.26 14.72
C ASP A 25 -5.22 25.07 13.31
N SER A 26 -5.94 26.08 12.80
CA SER A 26 -6.48 26.06 11.43
C SER A 26 -5.39 25.99 10.36
N MET A 27 -4.30 26.73 10.51
CA MET A 27 -3.18 26.71 9.56
C MET A 27 -2.46 25.36 9.56
N PHE A 28 -2.26 24.75 10.74
CA PHE A 28 -1.68 23.41 10.83
C PHE A 28 -2.55 22.35 10.16
N HIS A 29 -3.88 22.44 10.32
CA HIS A 29 -4.81 21.53 9.64
C HIS A 29 -4.79 21.68 8.12
N GLU A 30 -4.66 22.91 7.61
CA GLU A 30 -4.55 23.16 6.17
C GLU A 30 -3.25 22.61 5.58
N GLU A 31 -2.12 22.80 6.27
CA GLU A 31 -0.81 22.28 5.83
C GLU A 31 -0.79 20.74 5.83
N GLU A 32 -1.35 20.09 6.86
CA GLU A 32 -1.45 18.63 6.92
C GLU A 32 -2.36 18.08 5.82
N TYR A 33 -3.48 18.75 5.56
CA TYR A 33 -4.41 18.38 4.49
C TYR A 33 -3.73 18.42 3.11
N ASP A 34 -2.96 19.47 2.82
CA ASP A 34 -2.24 19.61 1.55
C ASP A 34 -1.14 18.55 1.39
N LYS A 35 -0.37 18.27 2.45
CA LYS A 35 0.63 17.18 2.47
C LYS A 35 -0.01 15.83 2.14
N LYS A 36 -1.13 15.53 2.80
CA LYS A 36 -1.89 14.28 2.60
C LYS A 36 -2.41 14.17 1.16
N LYS A 37 -2.98 15.25 0.61
CA LYS A 37 -3.48 15.30 -0.77
C LYS A 37 -2.35 15.11 -1.79
N LYS A 38 -1.21 15.76 -1.57
CA LYS A 38 -0.02 15.62 -2.41
C LYS A 38 0.51 14.19 -2.39
N ALA A 39 0.71 13.59 -1.21
CA ALA A 39 1.21 12.22 -1.07
C ALA A 39 0.31 11.21 -1.81
N ARG A 40 -1.02 11.36 -1.73
CA ARG A 40 -1.98 10.54 -2.47
C ARG A 40 -1.81 10.68 -3.98
N THR A 41 -1.68 11.92 -4.45
CA THR A 41 -1.52 12.24 -5.87
C THR A 41 -0.24 11.63 -6.42
N ASP A 42 0.89 11.88 -5.75
CA ASP A 42 2.21 11.37 -6.13
C ASP A 42 2.22 9.84 -6.18
N PHE A 43 1.64 9.17 -5.16
CA PHE A 43 1.55 7.71 -5.13
C PHE A 43 0.82 7.15 -6.35
N TYR A 44 -0.38 7.66 -6.67
CA TYR A 44 -1.16 7.11 -7.77
C TYR A 44 -0.51 7.34 -9.14
N TYR A 45 0.03 8.53 -9.38
CA TYR A 45 0.66 8.83 -10.67
C TYR A 45 1.94 8.03 -10.87
N THR A 46 2.80 7.93 -9.86
CA THR A 46 4.03 7.14 -9.96
C THR A 46 3.73 5.65 -10.12
N ARG A 47 2.72 5.13 -9.39
CA ARG A 47 2.25 3.74 -9.54
C ARG A 47 1.76 3.45 -10.97
N GLN A 48 0.87 4.29 -11.50
CA GLN A 48 0.35 4.13 -12.86
C GLN A 48 1.45 4.25 -13.92
N TRP A 49 2.42 5.15 -13.70
CA TRP A 49 3.57 5.29 -14.60
C TRP A 49 4.42 4.01 -14.62
N LEU A 50 4.71 3.42 -13.45
CA LEU A 50 5.48 2.18 -13.35
C LEU A 50 4.73 0.96 -13.93
N GLU A 51 3.41 0.91 -13.80
CA GLU A 51 2.58 -0.13 -14.44
C GLU A 51 2.73 -0.12 -15.96
N LYS A 52 2.89 1.07 -16.56
CA LYS A 52 3.13 1.27 -18.00
C LYS A 52 4.59 1.09 -18.40
N ASN A 53 5.53 1.38 -17.51
CA ASN A 53 6.97 1.40 -17.77
C ASN A 53 7.70 0.37 -16.89
N LYS A 54 7.47 -0.91 -17.20
CA LYS A 54 7.87 -2.05 -16.36
C LYS A 54 9.38 -2.29 -16.25
N ASP A 55 10.21 -1.60 -17.03
CA ASP A 55 11.66 -1.83 -17.04
C ASP A 55 12.49 -0.71 -16.40
N SER A 56 11.87 0.41 -16.00
CA SER A 56 12.59 1.50 -15.34
C SER A 56 12.95 1.13 -13.90
N ILE A 57 14.25 1.18 -13.58
CA ILE A 57 14.82 0.93 -12.23
C ILE A 57 14.84 2.22 -11.40
N GLU A 58 15.31 3.34 -11.98
CA GLU A 58 15.40 4.64 -11.30
C GLU A 58 14.06 5.08 -10.68
N LYS A 59 12.96 4.87 -11.41
CA LYS A 59 11.61 5.21 -10.92
C LYS A 59 11.10 4.30 -9.80
N ILE A 60 11.75 3.16 -9.53
CA ILE A 60 11.39 2.29 -8.40
C ILE A 60 11.83 2.93 -7.09
N GLU A 61 13.03 3.51 -7.03
CA GLU A 61 13.55 4.15 -5.83
C GLU A 61 12.67 5.36 -5.44
N GLU A 62 12.32 6.19 -6.43
CA GLU A 62 11.37 7.28 -6.26
C GLU A 62 10.00 6.77 -5.77
N PHE A 63 9.50 5.68 -6.36
CA PHE A 63 8.24 5.07 -5.94
C PHE A 63 8.27 4.57 -4.49
N ILE A 64 9.39 4.03 -4.03
CA ILE A 64 9.54 3.57 -2.65
C ILE A 64 9.40 4.75 -1.69
N VAL A 65 10.13 5.85 -1.93
CA VAL A 65 10.07 7.05 -1.10
C VAL A 65 8.65 7.63 -1.07
N ILE A 66 8.02 7.76 -2.24
CA ILE A 66 6.64 8.25 -2.36
C ILE A 66 5.66 7.34 -1.61
N SER A 67 5.82 6.02 -1.73
CA SER A 67 4.96 5.04 -1.05
C SER A 67 5.10 5.12 0.47
N GLU A 68 6.33 5.24 0.99
CA GLU A 68 6.56 5.38 2.43
C GLU A 68 5.95 6.66 2.99
N GLU A 69 6.03 7.77 2.25
CA GLU A 69 5.36 9.02 2.63
C GLU A 69 3.84 8.87 2.60
N TYR A 70 3.28 8.29 1.52
CA TYR A 70 1.85 8.01 1.41
C TYR A 70 1.34 7.14 2.58
N PHE A 71 2.06 6.10 2.95
CA PHE A 71 1.68 5.19 4.03
C PHE A 71 1.72 5.80 5.44
N LYS A 72 2.27 7.02 5.61
CA LYS A 72 2.12 7.78 6.87
C LYS A 72 0.69 8.27 7.08
N TYR A 73 0.00 8.62 5.98
CA TYR A 73 -1.35 9.20 6.03
C TYR A 73 -2.46 8.20 5.72
N TYR A 74 -2.12 7.10 5.05
CA TYR A 74 -3.08 6.13 4.52
C TYR A 74 -2.70 4.71 4.88
N ASN A 75 -3.67 3.94 5.36
CA ASN A 75 -3.50 2.55 5.79
C ASN A 75 -4.46 1.62 5.03
N GLY A 76 -4.41 1.69 3.69
CA GLY A 76 -5.28 0.90 2.81
C GLY A 76 -4.62 -0.43 2.43
N TYR A 77 -5.31 -1.56 2.66
CA TYR A 77 -4.78 -2.88 2.30
C TYR A 77 -4.42 -2.98 0.81
N TYR A 78 -5.26 -2.40 -0.06
CA TYR A 78 -5.09 -2.46 -1.51
C TYR A 78 -3.83 -1.71 -1.94
N ASP A 79 -3.57 -0.54 -1.36
CA ASP A 79 -2.41 0.27 -1.71
C ASP A 79 -1.11 -0.45 -1.32
N TYR A 80 -1.05 -1.02 -0.10
CA TYR A 80 0.07 -1.86 0.32
C TYR A 80 0.28 -3.07 -0.59
N ALA A 81 -0.80 -3.80 -0.89
CA ALA A 81 -0.70 -4.99 -1.73
C ALA A 81 -0.29 -4.65 -3.17
N SER A 82 -0.78 -3.53 -3.71
CA SER A 82 -0.41 -3.06 -5.06
C SER A 82 1.05 -2.64 -5.14
N ALA A 83 1.56 -1.91 -4.14
CA ALA A 83 2.96 -1.51 -4.06
C ALA A 83 3.88 -2.74 -3.91
N ALA A 84 3.51 -3.69 -3.06
CA ALA A 84 4.23 -4.96 -2.93
C ALA A 84 4.21 -5.81 -4.21
N SER A 85 3.09 -5.81 -4.94
CA SER A 85 2.97 -6.51 -6.23
C SER A 85 3.93 -5.93 -7.26
N LEU A 86 4.03 -4.60 -7.35
CA LEU A 86 4.97 -3.93 -8.26
C LEU A 86 6.42 -4.29 -7.93
N LEU A 87 6.83 -4.22 -6.66
CA LEU A 87 8.18 -4.59 -6.26
C LEU A 87 8.50 -6.07 -6.55
N ASN A 88 7.51 -6.97 -6.39
CA ASN A 88 7.66 -8.39 -6.77
C ASN A 88 7.88 -8.58 -8.26
N ASP A 89 7.12 -7.87 -9.10
CA ASP A 89 7.25 -7.97 -10.55
C ASP A 89 8.66 -7.54 -10.99
N LYS A 90 9.24 -6.54 -10.30
CA LYS A 90 10.60 -6.03 -10.55
C LYS A 90 11.70 -6.94 -10.02
N PHE A 91 11.48 -7.70 -8.94
CA PHE A 91 12.42 -8.73 -8.51
C PHE A 91 12.71 -9.73 -9.63
N ASN A 92 11.69 -10.10 -10.42
CA ASN A 92 11.89 -11.04 -11.53
C ASN A 92 12.89 -10.52 -12.58
N LEU A 93 12.97 -9.19 -12.76
CA LEU A 93 13.86 -8.51 -13.70
C LEU A 93 15.25 -8.27 -13.11
N THR A 94 15.31 -7.68 -11.91
CA THR A 94 16.56 -7.19 -11.30
C THR A 94 17.27 -8.22 -10.42
N LYS A 95 16.53 -9.25 -9.98
CA LYS A 95 16.93 -10.18 -8.90
C LYS A 95 17.32 -9.47 -7.60
N ASP A 96 16.85 -8.24 -7.41
CA ASP A 96 17.15 -7.45 -6.22
C ASP A 96 16.34 -7.91 -4.99
N THR A 97 17.05 -8.52 -4.04
CA THR A 97 16.46 -9.03 -2.81
C THR A 97 16.04 -7.94 -1.81
N PHE A 98 16.55 -6.70 -1.94
CA PHE A 98 16.14 -5.58 -1.09
C PHE A 98 14.68 -5.22 -1.34
N ASN A 99 14.34 -4.97 -2.60
CA ASN A 99 12.97 -4.68 -3.03
C ASN A 99 11.99 -5.78 -2.65
N LEU A 100 12.43 -7.04 -2.72
CA LEU A 100 11.60 -8.18 -2.34
C LEU A 100 11.33 -8.25 -0.82
N LYS A 101 12.33 -7.93 0.03
CA LYS A 101 12.13 -7.81 1.48
C LYS A 101 11.18 -6.67 1.84
N LEU A 102 11.29 -5.54 1.14
CA LEU A 102 10.36 -4.42 1.31
C LEU A 102 8.93 -4.79 0.88
N ALA A 103 8.78 -5.47 -0.25
CA ALA A 103 7.50 -6.01 -0.71
C ALA A 103 6.88 -6.91 0.37
N LYS A 104 7.67 -7.77 1.01
CA LYS A 104 7.22 -8.60 2.13
C LYS A 104 6.67 -7.76 3.30
N LYS A 105 7.40 -6.72 3.71
CA LYS A 105 6.97 -5.81 4.80
C LYS A 105 5.61 -5.16 4.48
N TRP A 106 5.41 -4.72 3.24
CA TRP A 106 4.14 -4.08 2.85
C TRP A 106 3.01 -5.10 2.71
N ILE A 107 3.25 -6.27 2.12
CA ILE A 107 2.19 -7.27 1.98
C ILE A 107 1.79 -7.86 3.33
N ASP A 108 2.70 -8.00 4.30
CA ASP A 108 2.36 -8.40 5.67
C ASP A 108 1.37 -7.41 6.31
N LYS A 109 1.52 -6.11 6.06
CA LYS A 109 0.55 -5.07 6.51
C LYS A 109 -0.80 -5.24 5.82
N ALA A 110 -0.82 -5.43 4.50
CA ALA A 110 -2.06 -5.66 3.75
C ALA A 110 -2.80 -6.91 4.27
N HIS A 111 -2.07 -8.00 4.51
CA HIS A 111 -2.62 -9.25 5.02
C HIS A 111 -3.16 -9.12 6.45
N LYS A 112 -2.53 -8.31 7.30
CA LYS A 112 -3.08 -8.01 8.63
C LYS A 112 -4.43 -7.30 8.56
N LEU A 113 -4.63 -6.43 7.57
CA LEU A 113 -5.88 -5.72 7.37
C LEU A 113 -6.95 -6.61 6.73
N GLU A 114 -6.58 -7.40 5.72
CA GLU A 114 -7.50 -8.19 4.91
C GLU A 114 -6.96 -9.62 4.66
N PRO A 115 -6.95 -10.48 5.69
CA PRO A 115 -6.31 -11.80 5.63
C PRO A 115 -7.03 -12.78 4.69
N ASN A 116 -8.30 -12.55 4.38
CA ASN A 116 -9.08 -13.38 3.47
C ASN A 116 -9.17 -12.76 2.06
N ASN A 117 -8.53 -11.63 1.78
CA ASN A 117 -8.64 -11.05 0.45
C ASN A 117 -7.80 -11.85 -0.57
N ARG A 118 -8.42 -12.19 -1.71
CA ARG A 118 -7.80 -12.99 -2.77
C ARG A 118 -6.53 -12.34 -3.29
N PHE A 119 -6.57 -11.05 -3.62
CA PHE A 119 -5.44 -10.34 -4.19
C PHE A 119 -4.28 -10.26 -3.18
N VAL A 120 -4.59 -10.00 -1.92
CA VAL A 120 -3.59 -9.96 -0.85
C VAL A 120 -2.91 -11.32 -0.69
N ASN A 121 -3.67 -12.42 -0.63
CA ASN A 121 -3.11 -13.77 -0.53
C ASN A 121 -2.29 -14.17 -1.76
N GLU A 122 -2.70 -13.74 -2.95
CA GLU A 122 -1.94 -13.95 -4.19
C GLU A 122 -0.57 -13.28 -4.13
N VAL A 123 -0.51 -12.02 -3.71
CA VAL A 123 0.75 -11.30 -3.57
C VAL A 123 1.59 -11.85 -2.41
N CYS A 124 0.99 -12.23 -1.26
CA CYS A 124 1.69 -12.90 -0.16
C CYS A 124 2.39 -14.18 -0.64
N GLY A 125 1.62 -15.09 -1.24
CA GLY A 125 2.15 -16.37 -1.73
C GLY A 125 3.28 -16.16 -2.73
N ARG A 126 3.10 -15.25 -3.70
CA ARG A 126 4.13 -14.92 -4.69
C ARG A 126 5.40 -14.34 -4.08
N THR A 127 5.26 -13.41 -3.12
CA THR A 127 6.39 -12.80 -2.41
C THR A 127 7.20 -13.85 -1.66
N LEU A 128 6.52 -14.73 -0.92
CA LEU A 128 7.16 -15.77 -0.13
C LEU A 128 7.86 -16.81 -1.01
N LEU A 129 7.26 -17.18 -2.14
CA LEU A 129 7.91 -18.05 -3.13
C LEU A 129 9.18 -17.42 -3.72
N ASN A 130 9.12 -16.14 -4.09
CA ASN A 130 10.29 -15.40 -4.58
C ASN A 130 11.41 -15.31 -3.54
N LEU A 131 11.06 -15.29 -2.24
CA LEU A 131 12.01 -15.34 -1.12
C LEU A 131 12.51 -16.77 -0.80
N GLY A 132 12.03 -17.79 -1.52
CA GLY A 132 12.36 -19.20 -1.25
C GLY A 132 11.63 -19.80 -0.04
N LEU A 133 10.68 -19.09 0.57
CA LEU A 133 9.93 -19.50 1.75
C LEU A 133 8.67 -20.30 1.37
N LYS A 134 8.88 -21.49 0.77
CA LYS A 134 7.80 -22.31 0.21
C LYS A 134 6.74 -22.73 1.24
N ASP A 135 7.17 -23.14 2.42
CA ASP A 135 6.24 -23.60 3.47
C ASP A 135 5.35 -22.46 3.98
N ALA A 136 5.92 -21.25 4.10
CA ALA A 136 5.17 -20.06 4.48
C ALA A 136 4.20 -19.62 3.37
N ALA A 137 4.51 -19.87 2.09
CA ALA A 137 3.63 -19.52 0.98
C ALA A 137 2.37 -20.39 0.89
N LYS A 138 2.48 -21.66 1.32
CA LYS A 138 1.42 -22.68 1.22
C LYS A 138 0.04 -22.23 1.75
N PRO A 139 -0.10 -21.73 2.99
CA PRO A 139 -1.41 -21.32 3.51
C PRO A 139 -2.09 -20.24 2.67
N HIS A 140 -1.31 -19.29 2.11
CA HIS A 140 -1.86 -18.25 1.24
C HIS A 140 -2.35 -18.81 -0.10
N ILE A 141 -1.63 -19.78 -0.67
CA ILE A 141 -2.02 -20.45 -1.92
C ILE A 141 -3.31 -21.27 -1.70
N GLU A 142 -3.46 -21.92 -0.55
CA GLU A 142 -4.66 -22.69 -0.20
C GLU A 142 -5.91 -21.81 -0.11
N VAL A 143 -5.79 -20.57 0.42
CA VAL A 143 -6.89 -19.59 0.40
C VAL A 143 -7.36 -19.32 -1.03
N LEU A 144 -6.43 -19.15 -1.98
CA LEU A 144 -6.76 -18.91 -3.39
C LEU A 144 -7.51 -20.10 -3.99
N ILE A 145 -7.01 -21.32 -3.76
CA ILE A 145 -7.63 -22.55 -4.26
C ILE A 145 -9.06 -22.67 -3.72
N LYS A 146 -9.26 -22.43 -2.42
CA LYS A 146 -10.59 -22.48 -1.78
C LYS A 146 -11.55 -21.45 -2.37
N GLN A 147 -11.09 -20.21 -2.56
CA GLN A 147 -11.91 -19.13 -3.10
C GLN A 147 -12.26 -19.31 -4.57
N ASP A 148 -11.30 -19.76 -5.37
CA ASP A 148 -11.54 -20.04 -6.79
C ASP A 148 -12.48 -21.24 -6.94
N SER A 149 -12.32 -22.29 -6.12
CA SER A 149 -13.26 -23.43 -6.08
C SER A 149 -14.68 -23.00 -5.69
N ALA A 150 -14.83 -22.12 -4.69
CA ALA A 150 -16.14 -21.59 -4.26
C ALA A 150 -16.84 -20.76 -5.35
N LYS A 151 -16.07 -20.17 -6.29
CA LYS A 151 -16.61 -19.45 -7.45
C LYS A 151 -16.93 -20.36 -8.64
N GLY A 152 -16.92 -21.68 -8.43
CA GLY A 152 -17.11 -22.65 -9.50
C GLY A 152 -15.97 -22.58 -10.51
N ILE A 153 -14.72 -22.40 -10.06
CA ILE A 153 -13.54 -22.38 -10.93
C ILE A 153 -12.58 -23.48 -10.48
N THR A 154 -12.16 -24.31 -11.42
CA THR A 154 -11.02 -25.23 -11.25
C THR A 154 -9.81 -24.75 -12.03
N TYR A 155 -8.64 -25.20 -11.59
CA TYR A 155 -7.42 -25.05 -12.36
C TYR A 155 -6.87 -26.40 -12.72
N GLU A 156 -6.56 -26.55 -14.00
CA GLU A 156 -5.85 -27.70 -14.52
C GLU A 156 -4.47 -27.25 -14.98
N TYR A 157 -3.46 -28.09 -14.72
CA TYR A 157 -2.08 -27.81 -15.06
C TYR A 157 -1.66 -28.70 -16.24
N TYR A 158 -1.19 -28.06 -17.30
CA TYR A 158 -0.72 -28.72 -18.52
C TYR A 158 0.77 -28.43 -18.72
N LYS A 159 1.48 -29.28 -19.44
CA LYS A 159 2.85 -28.98 -19.88
C LYS A 159 2.82 -28.44 -21.31
N ASN A 160 3.47 -27.30 -21.56
CA ASN A 160 3.68 -26.82 -22.93
C ASN A 160 4.78 -27.65 -23.62
N ALA A 161 5.01 -27.40 -24.91
CA ALA A 161 6.07 -28.06 -25.68
C ALA A 161 7.50 -27.81 -25.15
N LYS A 162 7.69 -26.81 -24.27
CA LYS A 162 8.96 -26.47 -23.62
C LYS A 162 9.10 -27.10 -22.22
N GLY A 163 8.09 -27.83 -21.73
CA GLY A 163 8.07 -28.43 -20.39
C GLY A 163 7.61 -27.49 -19.27
N ASP A 164 7.19 -26.26 -19.59
CA ASP A 164 6.66 -25.32 -18.61
C ASP A 164 5.24 -25.72 -18.20
N SER A 165 4.92 -25.56 -16.91
CA SER A 165 3.56 -25.75 -16.42
C SER A 165 2.68 -24.54 -16.78
N ILE A 166 1.65 -24.76 -17.60
CA ILE A 166 0.61 -23.80 -17.94
C ILE A 166 -0.60 -24.03 -17.02
N LYS A 167 -1.10 -22.96 -16.39
CA LYS A 167 -2.30 -22.99 -15.56
C LYS A 167 -3.52 -22.59 -16.41
N VAL A 168 -4.46 -23.51 -16.61
CA VAL A 168 -5.70 -23.28 -17.38
C VAL A 168 -6.88 -23.17 -16.40
N ARG A 169 -7.66 -22.09 -16.54
CA ARG A 169 -8.86 -21.82 -15.74
C ARG A 169 -10.08 -22.49 -16.41
N LYS A 170 -10.79 -23.36 -15.69
CA LYS A 170 -12.04 -23.99 -16.16
C LYS A 170 -13.19 -23.73 -15.17
N PRO A 171 -14.44 -23.69 -15.65
CA PRO A 171 -15.59 -23.75 -14.76
C PRO A 171 -15.69 -25.13 -14.09
N LEU A 172 -16.07 -25.16 -12.81
CA LEU A 172 -16.41 -26.36 -12.05
C LEU A 172 -17.71 -26.91 -12.65
N LYS A 173 -17.69 -28.15 -13.13
CA LYS A 173 -18.86 -28.84 -13.70
C LYS A 173 -19.91 -29.11 -12.63
#